data_AF-A0AA42YIR3-F1
#
_entry.id   AF-A0AA42YIR3-F1
#
_cell.length_a   1.000
_cell.length_b   1.000
_cell.length_c   1.000
_cell.angle_alpha   90.00
_cell.angle_beta   90.00
_cell.angle_gamma   90.00
#
_symmetry.space_group_name_H-M   'P 1'
#
loop_
_entity.id
_entity.type
_entity.pdbx_description
1 polymer ?
#
loop_
_entity_poly.entity_id
_entity_poly.type
_entity_poly.pdbx_seq_one_letter_code
_entity_poly.pdbx_strand_id
1 'polypeptide(L)'
;MITIPSAPVEVADGLTLRFPSEACCNCGTHENLSIVTQDTKLTRFMGGGGSEYTFKLDLPFCGGCAKSAKRRPVSLLHRFLVLVLMFFGALALVLAVGMALESTWWLGNAAQLSAAAALVAVVLWYARQRPKDSQTSYYQPVRVVRLRQEFLSGKVKGIGFAMTNDHFARAFTSLNSEMVDSGLVEVRGG
;
A
#
# COMPACT_ATOMS: atom_id res chain seq x y z
N MET A 1 -13.67 -10.07 9.87
CA MET A 1 -12.39 -10.15 9.14
C MET A 1 -12.31 -11.54 8.54
N ILE A 2 -12.27 -11.66 7.22
CA ILE A 2 -12.15 -12.96 6.54
C ILE A 2 -10.67 -13.14 6.22
N THR A 3 -9.99 -14.00 6.98
CA THR A 3 -8.58 -14.33 6.75
C THR A 3 -8.53 -15.47 5.74
N ILE A 4 -8.01 -15.21 4.54
CA ILE A 4 -7.76 -16.27 3.57
C ILE A 4 -6.45 -16.96 3.98
N PRO A 5 -6.43 -18.30 4.16
CA PRO A 5 -5.24 -19.03 4.58
C PRO A 5 -4.08 -18.85 3.58
N SER A 6 -2.84 -19.05 4.04
CA SER A 6 -1.59 -18.93 3.26
C SER A 6 -1.39 -20.03 2.21
N ALA A 7 -2.46 -20.72 1.81
CA ALA A 7 -2.42 -21.59 0.65
C ALA A 7 -2.18 -20.73 -0.62
N PRO A 8 -1.63 -21.30 -1.71
CA PRO A 8 -1.60 -20.61 -2.99
C PRO A 8 -2.98 -19.99 -3.25
N VAL A 9 -2.99 -18.71 -3.64
CA VAL A 9 -4.25 -18.01 -3.90
C VAL A 9 -4.94 -18.70 -5.07
N GLU A 10 -5.86 -19.61 -4.77
CA GLU A 10 -6.66 -20.31 -5.76
C GLU A 10 -7.67 -19.31 -6.34
N VAL A 11 -7.36 -18.84 -7.55
CA VAL A 11 -8.32 -18.13 -8.39
C VAL A 11 -9.15 -19.20 -9.09
N ALA A 12 -10.45 -18.95 -9.29
CA ALA A 12 -11.44 -19.83 -9.94
C ALA A 12 -10.86 -21.12 -10.55
N ASP A 13 -11.28 -22.27 -10.02
CA ASP A 13 -11.00 -23.61 -10.57
C ASP A 13 -9.57 -24.13 -10.32
N GLY A 14 -9.01 -23.88 -9.13
CA GLY A 14 -7.76 -24.54 -8.67
C GLY A 14 -6.48 -23.98 -9.32
N LEU A 15 -6.56 -22.84 -9.99
CA LEU A 15 -5.40 -22.22 -10.63
C LEU A 15 -4.48 -21.57 -9.59
N THR A 16 -3.21 -21.98 -9.62
CA THR A 16 -2.16 -21.53 -8.70
C THR A 16 -1.34 -20.41 -9.33
N LEU A 17 -1.39 -19.21 -8.74
CA LEU A 17 -0.55 -18.08 -9.16
C LEU A 17 0.92 -18.34 -8.87
N ARG A 18 1.80 -18.07 -9.85
CA ARG A 18 3.25 -18.21 -9.71
C ARG A 18 3.93 -16.84 -9.72
N PHE A 19 4.71 -16.54 -8.69
CA PHE A 19 5.54 -15.34 -8.67
C PHE A 19 6.95 -15.65 -9.17
N PRO A 20 7.61 -14.74 -9.92
CA PRO A 20 9.01 -14.90 -10.26
C PRO A 20 9.86 -15.04 -9.00
N SER A 21 10.81 -15.98 -9.00
CA SER A 21 11.76 -16.23 -7.89
C SER A 21 13.13 -15.60 -8.10
N GLU A 22 13.48 -15.31 -9.35
CA GLU A 22 14.86 -15.01 -9.76
C GLU A 22 15.31 -13.58 -9.42
N ALA A 23 14.40 -12.66 -9.14
CA ALA A 23 14.71 -11.26 -8.91
C ALA A 23 13.87 -10.66 -7.78
N CYS A 24 14.43 -9.69 -7.06
CA CYS A 24 13.71 -8.97 -6.01
C CYS A 24 12.52 -8.21 -6.61
N CYS A 25 11.32 -8.43 -6.05
CA CYS A 25 10.10 -7.80 -6.54
C CYS A 25 10.05 -6.26 -6.40
N ASN A 26 10.93 -5.66 -5.59
CA ASN A 26 11.02 -4.21 -5.42
C ASN A 26 12.12 -3.59 -6.31
N CYS A 27 13.39 -3.97 -6.10
CA CYS A 27 14.52 -3.32 -6.80
C CYS A 27 15.05 -4.10 -8.01
N GLY A 28 14.62 -5.34 -8.24
CA GLY A 28 15.05 -6.17 -9.37
C GLY A 28 16.43 -6.82 -9.23
N THR A 29 17.15 -6.68 -8.11
CA THR A 29 18.42 -7.39 -7.91
C THR A 29 18.22 -8.91 -7.90
N HIS A 30 19.24 -9.65 -8.32
CA HIS A 30 19.27 -11.12 -8.29
C HIS A 30 20.03 -11.67 -7.07
N GLU A 31 20.61 -10.80 -6.24
CA GLU A 31 21.47 -11.18 -5.12
C GLU A 31 20.75 -11.16 -3.77
N ASN A 32 21.18 -12.04 -2.86
CA ASN A 32 20.71 -12.12 -1.47
C ASN A 32 19.17 -12.15 -1.35
N LEU A 33 18.55 -12.96 -2.20
CA LEU A 33 17.10 -13.13 -2.24
C LEU A 33 16.63 -14.05 -1.13
N SER A 34 15.54 -13.65 -0.49
CA SER A 34 14.80 -14.44 0.49
C SER A 34 13.32 -14.33 0.17
N ILE A 35 12.59 -15.44 0.31
CA ILE A 35 11.14 -15.44 0.20
C ILE A 35 10.56 -14.85 1.48
N VAL A 36 9.79 -13.77 1.35
CA VAL A 36 9.10 -13.12 2.46
C VAL A 36 7.62 -13.10 2.17
N THR A 37 6.82 -13.62 3.11
CA THR A 37 5.37 -13.53 3.03
C THR A 37 4.92 -12.09 3.26
N GLN A 38 4.27 -11.52 2.24
CA GLN A 38 3.71 -10.19 2.25
C GLN A 38 2.19 -10.25 2.46
N ASP A 39 1.71 -9.64 3.54
CA ASP A 39 0.28 -9.46 3.79
C ASP A 39 -0.24 -8.26 3.00
N THR A 40 -0.96 -8.52 1.92
CA THR A 40 -1.55 -7.51 1.06
C THR A 40 -3.04 -7.38 1.34
N LYS A 41 -3.51 -6.18 1.64
CA LYS A 41 -4.90 -5.93 2.00
C LYS A 41 -5.66 -5.21 0.90
N LEU A 42 -6.87 -5.69 0.60
CA LEU A 42 -7.84 -5.00 -0.24
C LEU A 42 -9.06 -4.66 0.60
N THR A 43 -9.27 -3.36 0.84
CA THR A 43 -10.46 -2.86 1.53
C THR A 43 -11.45 -2.30 0.51
N ARG A 44 -12.71 -2.72 0.60
CA ARG A 44 -13.82 -2.21 -0.21
C ARG A 44 -14.85 -1.56 0.69
N PHE A 45 -15.21 -0.33 0.37
CA PHE A 45 -16.27 0.41 1.06
C PHE A 45 -17.53 0.38 0.21
N MET A 46 -18.66 -0.06 0.77
CA MET A 46 -19.96 -0.07 0.10
C MET A 46 -21.04 0.47 1.04
N GLY A 47 -21.55 1.68 0.75
CA GLY A 47 -22.84 2.23 1.20
C GLY A 47 -23.17 2.27 2.71
N GLY A 48 -22.24 1.89 3.60
CA GLY A 48 -22.48 1.77 5.05
C GLY A 48 -21.64 0.69 5.74
N GLY A 49 -20.97 -0.19 4.98
CA GLY A 49 -20.06 -1.21 5.49
C GLY A 49 -18.76 -1.29 4.69
N GLY A 50 -17.73 -1.90 5.29
CA GLY A 50 -16.45 -2.17 4.64
C GLY A 50 -16.10 -3.65 4.71
N SER A 51 -15.69 -4.25 3.59
CA SER A 51 -15.06 -5.57 3.59
C SER A 51 -13.55 -5.42 3.43
N GLU A 52 -12.79 -6.20 4.20
CA GLU A 52 -11.33 -6.27 4.09
C GLU A 52 -10.92 -7.70 3.79
N TYR A 53 -10.19 -7.87 2.68
CA TYR A 53 -9.57 -9.13 2.28
C TYR A 53 -8.07 -9.01 2.53
N THR A 54 -7.48 -10.04 3.14
CA THR A 54 -6.03 -10.14 3.32
C THR A 54 -5.51 -11.30 2.50
N PHE A 55 -4.56 -11.01 1.61
CA PHE A 55 -3.86 -11.97 0.75
C PHE A 55 -2.44 -12.13 1.26
N LYS A 56 -1.99 -13.36 1.47
CA LYS A 56 -0.61 -13.67 1.83
C LYS A 56 0.12 -14.06 0.56
N LEU A 57 1.11 -13.27 0.17
CA LEU A 57 1.87 -13.46 -1.06
C LEU A 57 3.31 -13.78 -0.70
N ASP A 58 3.81 -14.94 -1.12
CA ASP A 58 5.21 -15.28 -0.97
C ASP A 58 6.00 -14.68 -2.13
N LEU A 59 6.82 -13.67 -1.83
CA LEU A 59 7.51 -12.86 -2.84
C LEU A 59 9.01 -12.82 -2.53
N PRO A 60 9.89 -12.83 -3.55
CA PRO A 60 11.32 -12.66 -3.33
C PRO A 60 11.67 -11.21 -3.00
N PHE A 61 12.39 -11.02 -1.90
CA PHE A 61 12.97 -9.74 -1.51
C PHE A 61 14.47 -9.90 -1.25
N CYS A 62 15.26 -8.90 -1.65
CA CYS A 62 16.64 -8.77 -1.15
C CYS A 62 16.65 -8.21 0.28
N GLY A 63 17.75 -8.39 1.01
CA GLY A 63 17.87 -7.92 2.40
C GLY A 63 17.57 -6.43 2.61
N GLY A 64 17.89 -5.57 1.63
CA GLY A 64 17.58 -4.14 1.67
C GLY A 64 16.09 -3.81 1.47
N CYS A 65 15.38 -4.63 0.68
CA CYS A 65 13.98 -4.42 0.33
C CYS A 65 12.99 -5.16 1.24
N ALA A 66 13.41 -6.18 1.99
CA ALA A 66 12.51 -7.00 2.82
C ALA A 66 11.65 -6.18 3.81
N LYS A 67 12.18 -5.04 4.30
CA LYS A 67 11.43 -4.12 5.17
C LYS A 67 10.20 -3.51 4.48
N SER A 68 10.21 -3.38 3.16
CA SER A 68 9.08 -2.84 2.38
C SER A 68 7.86 -3.78 2.34
N ALA A 69 8.06 -5.10 2.48
CA ALA A 69 6.97 -6.08 2.51
C ALA A 69 5.94 -5.79 3.63
N LYS A 70 6.39 -5.27 4.77
CA LYS A 70 5.53 -4.97 5.92
C LYS A 70 4.90 -3.56 5.85
N ARG A 71 5.34 -2.70 4.93
CA ARG A 71 4.91 -1.29 4.86
C ARG A 71 3.67 -1.15 4.00
N ARG A 72 2.52 -0.90 4.65
CA ARG A 72 1.25 -0.73 3.95
C ARG A 72 1.28 0.48 3.01
N PRO A 73 0.66 0.38 1.82
CA PRO A 73 0.53 1.52 0.93
C PRO A 73 -0.30 2.61 1.61
N VAL A 74 0.13 3.85 1.44
CA VAL A 74 -0.58 5.00 1.99
C VAL A 74 -1.70 5.41 1.05
N SER A 75 -2.95 5.25 1.51
CA SER A 75 -4.14 5.73 0.80
C SER A 75 -4.28 7.26 0.94
N LEU A 76 -5.03 7.88 0.03
CA LEU A 76 -5.37 9.31 0.14
C LEU A 76 -6.09 9.62 1.46
N LEU A 77 -7.00 8.74 1.88
CA LEU A 77 -7.68 8.87 3.17
C LEU A 77 -6.70 8.85 4.34
N HIS A 78 -5.68 7.97 4.31
CA HIS A 78 -4.66 7.96 5.35
C HIS A 78 -3.86 9.28 5.37
N ARG A 79 -3.49 9.84 4.21
CA ARG A 79 -2.82 11.16 4.15
C ARG A 79 -3.68 12.26 4.73
N PHE A 80 -4.98 12.24 4.41
CA PHE A 80 -5.95 13.19 4.95
C PHE A 80 -6.09 13.08 6.47
N LEU A 81 -6.22 11.85 7.01
CA LEU A 81 -6.31 11.63 8.45
C LEU A 81 -5.04 12.10 9.18
N VAL A 82 -3.86 11.84 8.62
CA VAL A 82 -2.59 12.34 9.18
C VAL A 82 -2.56 13.88 9.16
N LEU A 83 -3.02 14.51 8.07
CA LEU A 83 -3.12 15.97 7.99
C LEU A 83 -4.06 16.55 9.06
N VAL A 84 -5.24 15.95 9.23
CA VAL A 84 -6.21 16.38 10.26
C VAL A 84 -5.62 16.23 11.66
N LEU A 85 -4.96 15.11 11.95
CA LEU A 85 -4.31 14.89 13.24
C LEU A 85 -3.21 15.93 13.51
N MET A 86 -2.36 16.20 12.52
CA MET A 86 -1.29 17.21 12.63
C MET A 86 -1.85 18.62 12.78
N PHE A 87 -2.96 18.93 12.12
CA PHE A 87 -3.67 20.21 12.26
C PHE A 87 -4.15 20.44 13.69
N PHE A 88 -4.87 19.47 14.27
CA PHE A 88 -5.37 19.62 15.64
C PHE A 88 -4.24 19.64 16.68
N GLY A 89 -3.17 18.86 16.47
CA GLY A 89 -1.98 18.95 17.31
C GLY A 89 -1.31 20.32 17.25
N ALA A 90 -1.14 20.88 16.05
CA ALA A 90 -0.60 22.23 15.87
C ALA A 90 -1.55 23.31 16.40
N LEU A 91 -2.87 23.12 16.32
CA LEU A 91 -3.87 24.04 16.86
C LEU A 91 -3.80 24.11 18.37
N ALA A 92 -3.76 22.96 19.05
CA ALA A 92 -3.61 22.91 20.49
C ALA A 92 -2.33 23.63 20.95
N LEU A 93 -1.21 23.41 20.24
CA LEU A 93 0.07 24.06 20.54
C LEU A 93 0.01 25.58 20.35
N VAL A 94 -0.52 26.06 19.21
CA VAL A 94 -0.61 27.49 18.92
C VAL A 94 -1.55 28.19 19.91
N LEU A 95 -2.68 27.57 20.26
CA LEU A 95 -3.58 28.11 21.28
C LEU A 95 -2.89 28.16 22.65
N ALA A 96 -2.17 27.12 23.06
CA ALA A 96 -1.43 27.11 24.32
C ALA A 96 -0.38 28.23 24.39
N VAL A 97 0.39 28.43 23.30
CA VAL A 97 1.35 29.53 23.18
C VAL A 97 0.65 30.88 23.22
N GLY A 98 -0.45 31.04 22.47
CA GLY A 98 -1.23 32.28 22.44
C GLY A 98 -1.79 32.65 23.81
N MET A 99 -2.30 31.68 24.57
CA MET A 99 -2.79 31.89 25.94
C MET A 99 -1.65 32.20 26.91
N ALA A 100 -0.53 31.46 26.86
CA ALA A 100 0.62 31.67 27.75
C ALA A 100 1.30 33.04 27.55
N LEU A 101 1.25 33.58 26.33
CA LEU A 101 1.80 34.88 25.98
C LEU A 101 0.76 36.01 26.00
N GLU A 102 -0.50 35.71 26.35
CA GLU A 102 -1.65 36.63 26.29
C GLU A 102 -1.75 37.38 24.94
N SER A 103 -1.35 36.71 23.85
CA SER A 103 -1.17 37.37 22.56
C SER A 103 -2.36 37.14 21.65
N THR A 104 -3.11 38.22 21.40
CA THR A 104 -4.26 38.23 20.49
C THR A 104 -3.88 37.92 19.04
N TRP A 105 -2.64 38.23 18.63
CA TRP A 105 -2.16 37.92 17.28
C TRP A 105 -2.07 36.40 17.04
N TRP A 106 -1.51 35.66 18.00
CA TRP A 106 -1.40 34.20 17.92
C TRP A 106 -2.78 33.54 17.93
N LEU A 107 -3.68 34.00 18.80
CA LEU A 107 -5.05 33.49 18.87
C LEU A 107 -5.86 33.79 17.60
N GLY A 108 -5.74 35.01 17.07
CA GLY A 108 -6.45 35.44 15.86
C GLY A 108 -5.97 34.73 14.58
N ASN A 109 -4.73 34.25 14.55
CA ASN A 109 -4.15 33.52 13.42
C ASN A 109 -3.99 32.02 13.68
N ALA A 110 -4.56 31.48 14.76
CA ALA A 110 -4.30 30.13 15.20
C ALA A 110 -4.62 29.10 14.11
N ALA A 111 -5.77 29.22 13.45
CA ALA A 111 -6.19 28.30 12.40
C ALA A 111 -5.22 28.31 11.19
N GLN A 112 -4.80 29.48 10.71
CA GLN A 112 -3.90 29.62 9.56
C GLN A 112 -2.50 29.09 9.89
N LEU A 113 -1.97 29.45 11.06
CA LEU A 113 -0.65 28.99 11.51
C LEU A 113 -0.62 27.47 11.68
N SER A 114 -1.67 26.88 12.27
CA SER A 114 -1.77 25.44 12.45
C SER A 114 -1.95 24.70 11.13
N ALA A 115 -2.72 25.24 10.18
CA ALA A 115 -2.84 24.68 8.84
C ALA A 115 -1.49 24.68 8.10
N ALA A 116 -0.75 25.79 8.14
CA ALA A 116 0.57 25.89 7.54
C ALA A 116 1.57 24.92 8.19
N ALA A 117 1.62 24.88 9.51
CA ALA A 117 2.49 23.97 10.26
C ALA A 117 2.17 22.49 9.97
N ALA A 118 0.88 22.13 9.94
CA ALA A 118 0.45 20.77 9.63
C ALA A 118 0.81 20.36 8.19
N LEU A 119 0.60 21.25 7.21
CA LEU A 119 0.97 20.99 5.82
C LEU A 119 2.49 20.75 5.70
N VAL A 120 3.31 21.62 6.29
CA VAL A 120 4.77 21.47 6.29
C VAL A 120 5.18 20.16 6.96
N ALA A 121 4.62 19.84 8.14
CA ALA A 121 4.91 18.61 8.86
C ALA A 121 4.57 17.36 8.03
N VAL A 122 3.40 17.34 7.39
CA VAL A 122 2.96 16.25 6.50
C VAL A 122 3.89 16.09 5.31
N VAL A 123 4.26 17.20 4.65
CA VAL A 123 5.18 17.18 3.51
C VAL A 123 6.55 16.65 3.93
N LEU A 124 7.12 17.14 5.03
CA LEU A 124 8.41 16.67 5.55
C LEU A 124 8.37 15.20 5.96
N TRP A 125 7.26 14.75 6.56
CA TRP A 125 7.06 13.36 6.96
C TRP A 125 7.05 12.40 5.76
N TYR A 126 6.30 12.73 4.71
CA TYR A 126 6.24 11.89 3.51
C TYR A 126 7.47 12.05 2.61
N ALA A 127 8.13 13.20 2.60
CA ALA A 127 9.41 13.38 1.91
C ALA A 127 10.51 12.48 2.50
N ARG A 128 10.48 12.20 3.79
CA ARG A 128 11.37 11.23 4.46
C ARG A 128 11.07 9.77 4.11
N GLN A 129 9.87 9.48 3.62
CA GLN A 129 9.42 8.12 3.23
C GLN A 129 9.60 7.84 1.74
N ARG A 130 10.61 8.47 1.11
CA ARG A 130 10.94 8.18 -0.28
C ARG A 130 11.67 6.83 -0.40
N PRO A 131 11.52 6.12 -1.52
CA PRO A 131 12.33 4.93 -1.81
C PRO A 131 13.82 5.28 -1.67
N LYS A 132 14.61 4.38 -1.08
CA LYS A 132 16.05 4.54 -0.96
C LYS A 132 16.76 3.61 -1.95
N ASP A 133 17.96 4.01 -2.36
CA ASP A 133 18.83 3.22 -3.23
C ASP A 133 18.12 2.84 -4.54
N SER A 134 18.14 1.56 -4.92
CA SER A 134 17.50 1.01 -6.13
C SER A 134 16.03 0.61 -5.94
N GLN A 135 15.38 0.97 -4.82
CA GLN A 135 13.98 0.63 -4.59
C GLN A 135 13.06 1.37 -5.55
N THR A 136 12.16 0.63 -6.20
CA THR A 136 11.06 1.24 -6.98
C THR A 136 9.98 1.80 -6.05
N SER A 137 9.81 1.23 -4.86
CA SER A 137 8.81 1.66 -3.88
C SER A 137 9.32 1.63 -2.44
N TYR A 138 8.94 2.65 -1.66
CA TYR A 138 9.12 2.65 -0.21
C TYR A 138 8.15 1.70 0.50
N TYR A 139 6.98 1.47 -0.08
CA TYR A 139 5.91 0.61 0.45
C TYR A 139 5.91 -0.75 -0.24
N GLN A 140 4.88 -1.57 0.02
CA GLN A 140 4.67 -2.85 -0.66
C GLN A 140 4.77 -2.72 -2.20
N PRO A 141 5.72 -3.43 -2.84
CA PRO A 141 5.94 -3.33 -4.29
C PRO A 141 4.88 -4.07 -5.11
N VAL A 142 4.30 -5.15 -4.58
CA VAL A 142 3.21 -5.91 -5.21
C VAL A 142 1.94 -5.67 -4.40
N ARG A 143 0.83 -5.33 -5.05
CA ARG A 143 -0.43 -4.96 -4.38
C ARG A 143 -1.62 -5.57 -5.09
N VAL A 144 -2.63 -6.01 -4.34
CA VAL A 144 -3.92 -6.39 -4.91
C VAL A 144 -4.78 -5.13 -5.04
N VAL A 145 -5.09 -4.73 -6.27
CA VAL A 145 -5.86 -3.52 -6.58
C VAL A 145 -7.29 -3.81 -7.02
N ARG A 146 -7.56 -5.05 -7.44
CA ARG A 146 -8.89 -5.46 -7.91
C ARG A 146 -9.17 -6.89 -7.49
N LEU A 147 -10.43 -7.17 -7.16
CA LEU A 147 -10.91 -8.52 -6.87
C LEU A 147 -12.28 -8.72 -7.50
N ARG A 148 -12.38 -9.47 -8.59
CA ARG A 148 -13.68 -9.79 -9.19
C ARG A 148 -14.24 -10.99 -8.46
N GLN A 149 -15.41 -10.84 -7.87
CA GLN A 149 -16.11 -11.90 -7.14
C GLN A 149 -17.55 -12.00 -7.63
N GLU A 150 -18.10 -13.20 -7.61
CA GLU A 150 -19.53 -13.39 -7.73
C GLU A 150 -20.25 -12.87 -6.48
N PHE A 151 -21.33 -12.12 -6.69
CA PHE A 151 -22.07 -11.48 -5.60
C PHE A 151 -22.73 -12.50 -4.65
N LEU A 152 -23.31 -13.57 -5.19
CA LEU A 152 -24.03 -14.59 -4.43
C LEU A 152 -23.11 -15.66 -3.82
N SER A 153 -22.15 -16.17 -4.59
CA SER A 153 -21.29 -17.28 -4.15
C SER A 153 -20.01 -16.82 -3.43
N GLY A 154 -19.60 -15.56 -3.62
CA GLY A 154 -18.31 -15.05 -3.15
C GLY A 154 -17.10 -15.63 -3.89
N LYS A 155 -17.30 -16.50 -4.90
CA LYS A 155 -16.21 -17.13 -5.66
C LYS A 155 -15.38 -16.06 -6.37
N VAL A 156 -14.06 -16.14 -6.23
CA VAL A 156 -13.12 -15.22 -6.88
C VAL A 156 -13.05 -15.55 -8.36
N LYS A 157 -13.62 -14.67 -9.19
CA LYS A 157 -13.57 -14.73 -10.67
C LYS A 157 -12.31 -14.12 -11.27
N GLY A 158 -11.60 -13.31 -10.49
CA GLY A 158 -10.34 -12.76 -10.96
C GLY A 158 -9.71 -11.79 -9.98
N ILE A 159 -8.42 -11.52 -10.17
CA ILE A 159 -7.61 -10.72 -9.27
C ILE A 159 -6.71 -9.78 -10.07
N GLY A 160 -6.61 -8.53 -9.63
CA GLY A 160 -5.76 -7.53 -10.24
C GLY A 160 -4.59 -7.19 -9.33
N PHE A 161 -3.38 -7.31 -9.84
CA PHE A 161 -2.14 -6.92 -9.18
C PHE A 161 -1.60 -5.61 -9.76
N ALA A 162 -1.09 -4.74 -8.89
CA ALA A 162 -0.24 -3.62 -9.27
C ALA A 162 1.17 -3.89 -8.74
N MET A 163 2.16 -3.81 -9.62
CA MET A 163 3.56 -4.06 -9.31
C MET A 163 4.37 -2.81 -9.65
N THR A 164 5.26 -2.39 -8.76
CA THR A 164 6.08 -1.17 -8.97
C THR A 164 7.37 -1.43 -9.74
N ASN A 165 7.73 -2.70 -9.95
CA ASN A 165 8.89 -3.08 -10.75
C ASN A 165 8.40 -3.68 -12.08
N ASP A 166 8.56 -2.95 -13.17
CA ASP A 166 8.09 -3.36 -14.50
C ASP A 166 8.74 -4.65 -15.01
N HIS A 167 10.02 -4.88 -14.68
CA HIS A 167 10.69 -6.12 -15.07
C HIS A 167 10.06 -7.33 -14.35
N PHE A 168 9.81 -7.19 -13.05
CA PHE A 168 9.10 -8.20 -12.27
C PHE A 168 7.66 -8.41 -12.77
N ALA A 169 6.96 -7.34 -13.14
CA ALA A 169 5.61 -7.40 -13.70
C ALA A 169 5.55 -8.17 -15.03
N ARG A 170 6.53 -7.95 -15.92
CA ARG A 170 6.65 -8.69 -17.18
C ARG A 170 6.95 -10.17 -16.94
N ALA A 171 7.88 -10.48 -16.04
CA ALA A 171 8.19 -11.86 -15.68
C ALA A 171 6.96 -12.57 -15.08
N PHE A 172 6.23 -11.91 -14.19
CA PHE A 172 4.98 -12.44 -13.63
C PHE A 172 3.93 -12.69 -14.72
N THR A 173 3.76 -11.74 -15.65
CA THR A 173 2.82 -11.87 -16.77
C THR A 173 3.20 -13.07 -17.65
N SER A 174 4.48 -13.24 -17.96
CA SER A 174 4.97 -14.39 -18.74
C SER A 174 4.76 -15.72 -18.04
N LEU A 175 4.92 -15.79 -16.71
CA LEU A 175 4.71 -17.01 -15.93
C LEU A 175 3.22 -17.40 -15.79
N ASN A 176 2.32 -16.44 -15.96
CA ASN A 176 0.88 -16.61 -15.76
C ASN A 176 0.09 -16.23 -17.03
N SER A 177 0.67 -16.37 -18.22
CA SER A 177 0.09 -15.88 -19.47
C SER A 177 -1.32 -16.42 -19.72
N GLU A 178 -1.54 -17.71 -19.52
CA GLU A 178 -2.87 -18.34 -19.65
C GLU A 178 -3.95 -17.66 -18.77
N MET A 179 -3.61 -17.32 -17.52
CA MET A 179 -4.52 -16.64 -16.60
C MET A 179 -4.72 -15.17 -16.95
N VAL A 180 -3.72 -14.53 -17.55
CA VAL A 180 -3.81 -13.15 -18.01
C VAL A 180 -4.65 -13.07 -19.28
N ASP A 181 -4.42 -13.97 -20.25
CA ASP A 181 -5.12 -14.05 -21.53
C ASP A 181 -6.61 -14.38 -21.34
N SER A 182 -6.93 -15.23 -20.36
CA SER A 182 -8.32 -15.52 -19.96
C SER A 182 -8.99 -14.42 -19.13
N GLY A 183 -8.24 -13.36 -18.75
CA GLY A 183 -8.76 -12.24 -17.96
C GLY A 183 -9.03 -12.56 -16.48
N LEU A 184 -8.56 -13.71 -16.00
CA LEU A 184 -8.61 -14.09 -14.58
C LEU A 184 -7.60 -13.26 -13.76
N VAL A 185 -6.48 -12.87 -14.36
CA VAL A 185 -5.44 -12.05 -13.74
C VAL A 185 -5.24 -10.76 -14.52
N GLU A 186 -5.35 -9.63 -13.85
CA GLU A 186 -4.97 -8.32 -14.40
C GLU A 186 -3.63 -7.87 -13.79
N VAL A 187 -2.70 -7.41 -14.62
CA VAL A 187 -1.41 -6.86 -14.14
C VAL A 187 -1.31 -5.40 -14.54
N ARG A 188 -0.98 -4.53 -13.59
CA ARG A 188 -0.66 -3.12 -13.82
C ARG A 188 0.81 -2.88 -13.45
N GLY A 189 1.64 -2.64 -14.47
CA GLY A 189 2.97 -2.04 -14.30
C GLY A 189 2.84 -0.56 -13.91
N GLY A 190 3.84 0.00 -13.23
CA GLY A 190 3.76 1.31 -12.63
C GLY A 190 5.12 1.95 -12.46
#